data_AF-A0A8D8SA53-F1
#
_entry.id   AF-A0A8D8SA53-F1
#
_cell.length_a   1.000
_cell.length_b   1.000
_cell.length_c   1.000
_cell.angle_alpha   90.00
_cell.angle_beta   90.00
_cell.angle_gamma   90.00
#
_symmetry.space_group_name_H-M   'P 1'
#
loop_
_entity.id
_entity.type
_entity.pdbx_description
1 polymer ?
#
loop_
_entity_poly.entity_id
_entity_poly.type
_entity_poly.pdbx_seq_one_letter_code
_entity_poly.pdbx_strand_id
1 'polypeptide(L)'
;CESQNLAKNLAQSTNLRNLKSGNSAIHNVYFSFIRSCVIRCFSSGIFCVQSFLSKPKPSPTGTTMAEVEETQKKKRTFRKFTFRGVDLDQLLDMPTEQLMELMHCRARRRFARGIKRKPMALVKKLRKAKKDAPPNEKPEVVKTHLRNMIIVPEMVGSVVGVYNGKTFNQVEIKPEMIGHYLGEFSLTYKPVKHGRPGIGATHSSRFIPLK
;
A
#
# COMPACT_ATOMS: atom_id res chain seq x y z
N CYS A 1 -29.80 51.04 -10.93
CA CYS A 1 -30.47 50.14 -11.88
C CYS A 1 -29.50 49.76 -12.97
N GLU A 2 -29.54 48.48 -13.35
CA GLU A 2 -28.97 47.90 -14.57
C GLU A 2 -27.46 48.07 -14.75
N SER A 3 -26.67 47.05 -14.44
CA SER A 3 -26.67 45.89 -15.33
C SER A 3 -26.11 44.68 -14.57
N GLN A 4 -27.02 44.03 -13.86
CA GLN A 4 -26.86 42.62 -13.58
C GLN A 4 -27.01 41.79 -14.86
N ASN A 5 -26.47 40.59 -14.79
CA ASN A 5 -26.95 39.37 -15.44
C ASN A 5 -26.51 39.15 -16.90
N LEU A 6 -25.61 38.17 -17.15
CA LEU A 6 -25.91 36.73 -17.11
C LEU A 6 -26.92 36.36 -18.20
N ALA A 7 -26.50 36.47 -19.47
CA ALA A 7 -27.22 35.90 -20.61
C ALA A 7 -26.38 35.80 -21.90
N LYS A 8 -25.10 35.40 -21.85
CA LYS A 8 -24.35 35.00 -23.07
C LYS A 8 -23.45 33.78 -22.88
N ASN A 9 -23.89 32.86 -22.01
CA ASN A 9 -23.60 31.44 -22.22
C ASN A 9 -24.67 30.90 -23.19
N LEU A 10 -24.42 31.05 -24.49
CA LEU A 10 -25.13 30.33 -25.57
C LEU A 10 -24.30 30.47 -26.86
N ALA A 11 -23.05 29.98 -26.80
CA ALA A 11 -22.28 29.61 -27.99
C ALA A 11 -21.33 28.46 -27.63
N GLN A 12 -21.92 27.36 -27.16
CA GLN A 12 -21.37 26.05 -27.46
C GLN A 12 -21.64 25.74 -28.95
N SER A 13 -20.73 24.96 -29.55
CA SER A 13 -20.63 24.57 -30.97
C SER A 13 -19.93 25.63 -31.82
N THR A 14 -18.64 25.48 -32.12
CA THR A 14 -18.07 24.42 -32.97
C THR A 14 -16.60 24.20 -32.59
N ASN A 15 -16.26 22.99 -32.14
CA ASN A 15 -15.35 22.07 -32.85
C ASN A 15 -14.20 22.74 -33.62
N LEU A 16 -12.99 22.68 -33.06
CA LEU A 16 -11.80 22.24 -33.81
C LEU A 16 -10.91 21.40 -32.88
N ARG A 17 -10.85 20.12 -33.25
CA ARG A 17 -9.90 19.12 -32.75
C ARG A 17 -8.50 19.43 -33.27
N ASN A 18 -7.51 18.89 -32.54
CA ASN A 18 -6.12 18.61 -32.92
C ASN A 18 -5.05 19.58 -32.42
N LEU A 19 -4.37 19.15 -31.35
CA LEU A 19 -2.91 19.23 -31.24
C LEU A 19 -2.45 18.09 -30.32
N LYS A 20 -2.29 16.90 -30.92
CA LYS A 20 -1.34 15.87 -30.45
C LYS A 20 0.03 16.26 -30.99
N SER A 21 1.03 16.34 -30.13
CA SER A 21 2.38 15.72 -30.29
C SER A 21 3.45 16.49 -29.51
N GLY A 22 4.38 15.74 -28.91
CA GLY A 22 5.71 16.23 -28.57
C GLY A 22 5.89 16.76 -27.14
N ASN A 23 6.37 15.89 -26.24
CA ASN A 23 7.62 16.15 -25.52
C ASN A 23 8.01 14.96 -24.65
N SER A 24 8.44 13.90 -25.35
CA SER A 24 9.36 12.88 -24.85
C SER A 24 10.63 13.03 -25.68
N ALA A 25 11.73 13.54 -25.09
CA ALA A 25 13.14 13.35 -25.52
C ALA A 25 14.04 14.52 -25.10
N ILE A 26 14.39 14.62 -23.82
CA ILE A 26 15.59 15.30 -23.31
C ILE A 26 15.87 14.52 -22.00
N HIS A 27 16.92 13.73 -21.78
CA HIS A 27 18.32 13.87 -22.12
C HIS A 27 18.94 12.46 -22.06
N ASN A 28 19.21 11.84 -23.22
CA ASN A 28 19.94 10.58 -23.32
C ASN A 28 21.25 10.88 -24.07
N VAL A 29 22.21 11.46 -23.33
CA VAL A 29 23.58 11.67 -23.79
C VAL A 29 24.50 11.47 -22.58
N TYR A 30 24.66 10.23 -22.11
CA TYR A 30 25.77 9.84 -21.23
C TYR A 30 25.92 8.31 -21.26
N PHE A 31 26.05 7.74 -22.46
CA PHE A 31 26.44 6.34 -22.62
C PHE A 31 27.19 6.13 -23.94
N SER A 32 28.38 6.72 -24.07
CA SER A 32 29.47 6.18 -24.89
C SER A 32 30.72 7.05 -24.72
N PHE A 33 31.54 6.74 -23.70
CA PHE A 33 32.93 7.18 -23.64
C PHE A 33 33.76 6.20 -22.81
N ILE A 34 33.66 4.91 -23.16
CA ILE A 34 34.68 3.91 -22.80
C ILE A 34 35.46 3.65 -24.09
N ARG A 35 36.48 4.48 -24.29
CA ARG A 35 37.61 4.24 -25.18
C ARG A 35 38.83 4.64 -24.35
N SER A 36 39.55 3.64 -23.83
CA SER A 36 40.90 3.31 -24.30
C SER A 36 41.89 4.46 -24.18
N CYS A 37 42.88 4.26 -23.31
CA CYS A 37 44.16 4.96 -23.10
C CYS A 37 44.31 5.17 -21.58
N VAL A 38 45.34 4.75 -20.85
CA VAL A 38 46.69 4.18 -21.03
C VAL A 38 46.97 3.59 -19.62
N ILE A 39 47.59 2.43 -19.39
CA ILE A 39 49.04 2.29 -19.22
C ILE A 39 49.37 0.80 -19.08
N ARG A 40 50.44 0.48 -19.78
CA ARG A 40 51.10 -0.79 -20.06
C ARG A 40 52.05 -1.14 -18.92
N CYS A 41 52.51 -2.40 -18.93
CA CYS A 41 53.66 -2.96 -18.20
C CYS A 41 53.40 -3.41 -16.76
N PHE A 42 53.35 -4.74 -16.56
CA PHE A 42 54.27 -5.37 -15.61
C PHE A 42 54.49 -6.85 -15.99
N SER A 43 55.44 -7.04 -16.89
CA SER A 43 56.13 -8.30 -17.14
C SER A 43 57.43 -8.25 -16.35
N SER A 44 57.49 -8.93 -15.21
CA SER A 44 58.72 -9.43 -14.60
C SER A 44 58.37 -10.11 -13.29
N GLY A 45 58.46 -11.43 -13.28
CA GLY A 45 58.38 -12.22 -12.05
C GLY A 45 59.50 -11.84 -11.10
N ILE A 46 59.13 -11.64 -9.84
CA ILE A 46 60.03 -11.75 -8.69
C ILE A 46 59.31 -12.64 -7.68
N PHE A 47 59.80 -13.85 -7.58
CA PHE A 47 59.70 -14.71 -6.40
C PHE A 47 60.51 -14.05 -5.28
N CYS A 48 59.96 -13.86 -4.08
CA CYS A 48 60.57 -14.34 -2.85
C CYS A 48 59.64 -14.11 -1.63
N VAL A 49 59.30 -15.23 -1.01
CA VAL A 49 59.18 -15.49 0.43
C VAL A 49 59.49 -14.29 1.33
N GLN A 50 58.55 -13.89 2.20
CA GLN A 50 58.87 -13.57 3.60
C GLN A 50 57.59 -13.55 4.45
N SER A 51 57.52 -14.51 5.37
CA SER A 51 56.92 -14.40 6.69
C SER A 51 55.44 -14.01 6.80
N PHE A 52 54.66 -15.07 6.97
CA PHE A 52 53.51 -15.19 7.85
C PHE A 52 53.78 -14.51 9.22
N LEU A 53 53.61 -13.19 9.32
CA LEU A 53 53.35 -12.53 10.60
C LEU A 53 51.85 -12.44 10.79
N SER A 54 51.35 -13.34 11.62
CA SER A 54 50.07 -13.23 12.30
C SER A 54 50.01 -11.89 13.05
N LYS A 55 49.43 -10.87 12.42
CA LYS A 55 49.05 -9.65 13.14
C LYS A 55 47.78 -9.96 13.96
N PRO A 56 47.78 -9.65 15.27
CA PRO A 56 46.63 -9.90 16.14
C PRO A 56 45.41 -9.05 15.73
N LYS A 57 44.21 -9.61 15.91
CA LYS A 57 42.94 -8.90 15.72
C LYS A 57 42.92 -7.63 16.58
N PRO A 58 42.59 -6.45 16.05
CA PRO A 58 42.22 -5.32 16.90
C PRO A 58 40.81 -5.60 17.47
N SER A 59 40.74 -5.66 18.79
CA SER A 59 39.49 -5.52 19.56
C SER A 59 38.84 -4.16 19.27
N PRO A 60 37.49 -4.06 19.27
CA PRO A 60 36.81 -2.82 18.93
C PRO A 60 36.95 -1.81 20.07
N THR A 61 37.90 -0.89 19.95
CA THR A 61 37.89 0.35 20.73
C THR A 61 36.99 1.35 20.02
N GLY A 62 35.82 1.60 20.61
CA GLY A 62 35.01 2.82 20.42
C GLY A 62 34.73 3.23 18.98
N THR A 63 33.78 2.55 18.32
CA THR A 63 33.17 3.06 17.09
C THR A 63 32.38 4.33 17.38
N THR A 64 32.81 5.43 16.80
CA THR A 64 32.14 6.72 16.78
C THR A 64 30.78 6.61 16.09
N MET A 65 29.81 7.42 16.53
CA MET A 65 28.41 7.38 16.07
C MET A 65 28.22 7.59 14.56
N ALA A 66 29.26 8.02 13.83
CA ALA A 66 29.22 8.29 12.40
C ALA A 66 29.08 7.03 11.53
N GLU A 67 29.64 5.89 11.92
CA GLU A 67 29.62 4.66 11.10
C GLU A 67 28.28 3.89 11.22
N VAL A 68 27.55 4.12 12.31
CA VAL A 68 26.21 3.57 12.51
C VAL A 68 25.20 4.20 11.55
N GLU A 69 25.37 5.47 11.18
CA GLU A 69 24.48 6.18 10.27
C GLU A 69 24.64 5.75 8.80
N GLU A 70 25.85 5.40 8.37
CA GLU A 70 26.09 4.98 6.99
C GLU A 70 25.60 3.55 6.70
N THR A 71 25.69 2.66 7.69
CA THR A 71 25.16 1.29 7.60
C THR A 71 23.61 1.29 7.57
N GLN A 72 22.97 2.33 8.11
CA GLN A 72 21.51 2.48 8.10
C GLN A 72 20.96 2.92 6.72
N LYS A 73 21.73 3.67 5.92
CA LYS A 73 21.27 4.20 4.62
C LYS A 73 21.10 3.13 3.52
N LYS A 74 21.58 1.90 3.74
CA LYS A 74 21.43 0.76 2.80
C LYS A 74 20.43 -0.32 3.28
N LYS A 75 19.78 -0.13 4.43
CA LYS A 75 18.54 -0.87 4.71
C LYS A 75 17.49 -0.29 3.77
N ARG A 76 16.82 -1.13 2.97
CA ARG A 76 15.68 -0.70 2.15
C ARG A 76 14.81 0.22 3.01
N THR A 77 14.75 1.50 2.65
CA THR A 77 14.01 2.48 3.46
C THR A 77 12.60 1.96 3.61
N PHE A 78 12.18 1.71 4.86
CA PHE A 78 10.80 1.34 5.13
C PHE A 78 9.94 2.44 4.52
N ARG A 79 9.14 2.08 3.50
CA ARG A 79 8.30 3.05 2.80
C ARG A 79 7.29 3.56 3.82
N LYS A 80 7.47 4.81 4.26
CA LYS A 80 6.50 5.50 5.09
C LYS A 80 5.18 5.52 4.35
N PHE A 81 4.12 5.04 4.98
CA PHE A 81 2.81 5.01 4.36
C PHE A 81 2.27 6.43 4.26
N THR A 82 1.96 6.87 3.04
CA THR A 82 1.31 8.15 2.79
C THR A 82 -0.05 7.91 2.15
N PHE A 83 -1.10 8.50 2.72
CA PHE A 83 -2.43 8.54 2.14
C PHE A 83 -2.64 9.89 1.46
N ARG A 84 -2.67 9.89 0.12
CA ARG A 84 -2.87 11.12 -0.67
C ARG A 84 -1.92 12.27 -0.32
N GLY A 85 -0.69 11.95 0.02
CA GLY A 85 0.34 12.93 0.41
C GLY A 85 0.35 13.29 1.90
N VAL A 86 -0.48 12.65 2.73
CA VAL A 86 -0.52 12.84 4.18
C VAL A 86 0.02 11.60 4.90
N ASP A 87 0.85 11.81 5.91
CA ASP A 87 1.40 10.74 6.74
C ASP A 87 0.36 10.14 7.71
N LEU A 88 0.63 8.93 8.20
CA LEU A 88 -0.28 8.22 9.11
C LEU A 88 -0.51 8.97 10.44
N ASP A 89 0.55 9.51 11.02
CA ASP A 89 0.47 10.22 12.30
C ASP A 89 -0.38 11.49 12.16
N GLN A 90 -0.16 12.24 11.07
CA GLN A 90 -0.97 13.40 10.73
C GLN A 90 -2.46 13.04 10.50
N LEU A 91 -2.76 11.87 9.92
CA LEU A 91 -4.15 11.40 9.73
C LEU A 91 -4.88 11.11 11.04
N LEU A 92 -4.16 10.81 12.12
CA LEU A 92 -4.76 10.55 13.43
C LEU A 92 -5.11 11.84 14.17
N ASP A 93 -4.30 12.88 14.00
CA ASP A 93 -4.46 14.16 14.67
C ASP A 93 -5.47 15.09 13.94
N MET A 94 -5.70 14.86 12.65
CA MET A 94 -6.64 15.66 11.87
C MET A 94 -8.12 15.46 12.30
N PRO A 95 -8.93 16.53 12.29
CA PRO A 95 -10.36 16.44 12.53
C PRO A 95 -11.08 15.70 11.38
N THR A 96 -12.24 15.13 11.69
CA THR A 96 -13.02 14.33 10.73
C THR A 96 -13.43 15.13 9.48
N GLU A 97 -13.60 16.45 9.58
CA GLU A 97 -13.97 17.32 8.46
C GLU A 97 -12.90 17.34 7.35
N GLN A 98 -11.64 17.55 7.72
CA GLN A 98 -10.51 17.52 6.79
C GLN A 98 -10.30 16.10 6.23
N LEU A 99 -10.50 15.08 7.07
CA LEU A 99 -10.45 13.69 6.64
C LEU A 99 -11.50 13.41 5.55
N MET A 100 -12.68 14.03 5.59
CA MET A 100 -13.71 13.84 4.57
C MET A 100 -13.19 14.29 3.20
N GLU A 101 -12.53 15.44 3.09
CA GLU A 101 -12.04 15.97 1.80
C GLU A 101 -11.07 15.01 1.11
N LEU A 102 -10.23 14.33 1.89
CA LEU A 102 -9.28 13.33 1.41
C LEU A 102 -9.95 12.00 1.03
N MET A 103 -11.20 11.75 1.41
CA MET A 103 -11.84 10.45 1.12
C MET A 103 -12.52 10.41 -0.26
N HIS A 104 -12.72 9.18 -0.75
CA HIS A 104 -13.45 8.97 -2.01
C HIS A 104 -14.91 9.45 -1.92
N CYS A 105 -15.55 9.78 -3.05
CA CYS A 105 -16.90 10.38 -3.09
C CYS A 105 -17.96 9.58 -2.31
N ARG A 106 -17.91 8.24 -2.41
CA ARG A 106 -18.84 7.35 -1.67
C ARG A 106 -18.63 7.41 -0.15
N ALA A 107 -17.39 7.57 0.34
CA ALA A 107 -17.08 7.71 1.76
C ALA A 107 -17.52 9.08 2.27
N ARG A 108 -17.20 10.15 1.54
CA ARG A 108 -17.70 11.52 1.81
C ARG A 108 -19.22 11.54 1.97
N ARG A 109 -19.95 10.96 1.00
CA ARG A 109 -21.42 10.87 1.05
C ARG A 109 -21.92 10.13 2.28
N ARG A 110 -21.19 9.12 2.76
CA ARG A 110 -21.57 8.38 3.97
C ARG A 110 -21.36 9.21 5.23
N PHE A 111 -20.21 9.85 5.38
CA PHE A 111 -19.94 10.71 6.53
C PHE A 111 -20.89 11.90 6.58
N ALA A 112 -21.19 12.51 5.43
CA ALA A 112 -22.18 13.59 5.31
C ALA A 112 -23.61 13.17 5.71
N ARG A 113 -23.98 11.90 5.49
CA ARG A 113 -25.26 11.35 5.97
C ARG A 113 -25.23 10.95 7.45
N GLY A 114 -24.06 11.00 8.09
CA GLY A 114 -23.86 10.64 9.49
C GLY A 114 -23.58 9.15 9.74
N ILE A 115 -22.84 8.89 10.82
CA ILE A 115 -22.52 7.55 11.30
C ILE A 115 -23.61 7.09 12.28
N LYS A 116 -24.26 5.96 11.99
CA LYS A 116 -25.28 5.37 12.88
C LYS A 116 -24.66 4.91 14.21
N ARG A 117 -25.50 4.69 15.24
CA ARG A 117 -25.08 4.17 16.56
C ARG A 117 -24.23 2.89 16.51
N LYS A 118 -24.59 1.94 15.64
CA LYS A 118 -23.88 0.65 15.53
C LYS A 118 -22.40 0.80 15.13
N PRO A 119 -22.04 1.51 14.04
CA PRO A 119 -20.63 1.75 13.72
C PRO A 119 -19.87 2.55 14.78
N MET A 120 -20.50 3.50 15.48
CA MET A 120 -19.85 4.19 16.62
C MET A 120 -19.55 3.24 17.77
N ALA A 121 -20.45 2.30 18.07
CA ALA A 121 -20.21 1.28 19.09
C ALA A 121 -19.03 0.36 18.71
N LEU A 122 -18.84 0.07 17.42
CA LEU A 122 -17.71 -0.71 16.94
C LEU A 122 -16.38 0.03 17.15
N VAL A 123 -16.30 1.31 16.78
CA VAL A 123 -15.10 2.13 17.01
C VAL A 123 -14.76 2.18 18.49
N LYS A 124 -15.76 2.35 19.37
CA LYS A 124 -15.55 2.31 20.82
C LYS A 124 -14.97 0.98 21.31
N LYS A 125 -15.46 -0.15 20.80
CA LYS A 125 -14.92 -1.49 21.14
C LYS A 125 -13.47 -1.64 20.69
N LEU A 126 -13.14 -1.17 19.49
CA LEU A 126 -11.76 -1.22 18.97
C LEU A 126 -10.82 -0.33 19.77
N ARG A 127 -11.27 0.86 20.19
CA ARG A 127 -10.49 1.73 21.07
C ARG A 127 -10.20 1.08 22.43
N LYS A 128 -11.13 0.27 22.96
CA LYS A 128 -10.90 -0.51 24.19
C LYS A 128 -9.88 -1.62 23.95
N ALA A 129 -10.12 -2.46 22.94
CA ALA A 129 -9.23 -3.56 22.60
C ALA A 129 -7.78 -3.12 22.32
N LYS A 130 -7.58 -1.92 21.73
CA LYS A 130 -6.24 -1.33 21.56
C LYS A 130 -5.57 -0.89 22.85
N LYS A 131 -6.35 -0.42 23.84
CA LYS A 131 -5.83 0.03 25.14
C LYS A 131 -5.51 -1.15 26.05
N ASP A 132 -6.31 -2.20 25.98
CA ASP A 132 -6.19 -3.39 26.82
C ASP A 132 -5.03 -4.30 26.36
N ALA A 133 -4.56 -4.14 25.12
CA ALA A 133 -3.47 -4.93 24.57
C ALA A 133 -2.11 -4.54 25.18
N PRO A 134 -1.28 -5.52 25.58
CA PRO A 134 0.06 -5.22 26.05
C PRO A 134 0.95 -4.73 24.90
N PRO A 135 1.96 -3.90 25.19
CA PRO A 135 2.87 -3.40 24.17
C PRO A 135 3.59 -4.61 23.53
N ASN A 136 3.53 -4.70 22.20
CA ASN A 136 4.07 -5.76 21.32
C ASN A 136 3.14 -6.94 20.99
N GLU A 137 1.94 -7.03 21.58
CA GLU A 137 0.98 -8.08 21.20
C GLU A 137 -0.16 -7.55 20.32
N LYS A 138 -0.76 -8.47 19.55
CA LYS A 138 -1.90 -8.14 18.71
C LYS A 138 -3.14 -7.96 19.59
N PRO A 139 -3.95 -6.91 19.36
CA PRO A 139 -5.15 -6.68 20.16
C PRO A 139 -6.20 -7.78 19.94
N GLU A 140 -7.10 -7.92 20.92
CA GLU A 140 -8.19 -8.90 20.86
C GLU A 140 -9.08 -8.70 19.63
N VAL A 141 -9.49 -9.83 19.03
CA VAL A 141 -10.32 -9.84 17.82
C VAL A 141 -11.75 -9.41 18.12
N VAL A 142 -12.14 -8.24 17.62
CA VAL A 142 -13.53 -7.76 17.73
C VAL A 142 -14.38 -8.28 16.58
N LYS A 143 -15.37 -9.13 16.88
CA LYS A 143 -16.31 -9.69 15.89
C LYS A 143 -17.38 -8.68 15.47
N THR A 144 -17.67 -8.60 14.18
CA THR A 144 -18.65 -7.68 13.60
C THR A 144 -19.40 -8.25 12.41
N HIS A 145 -20.68 -7.87 12.30
CA HIS A 145 -21.51 -8.11 11.12
C HIS A 145 -21.56 -6.89 10.19
N LEU A 146 -20.97 -5.75 10.61
CA LEU A 146 -21.03 -4.49 9.87
C LEU A 146 -20.01 -4.50 8.72
N ARG A 147 -20.39 -5.12 7.61
CA ARG A 147 -19.61 -5.11 6.36
C ARG A 147 -19.61 -3.74 5.69
N ASN A 148 -20.61 -2.95 6.00
CA ASN A 148 -20.75 -1.57 5.59
C ASN A 148 -20.04 -0.66 6.61
N MET A 149 -18.79 -0.87 7.02
CA MET A 149 -18.07 0.14 7.82
C MET A 149 -16.86 0.60 7.00
N ILE A 150 -16.59 1.90 7.00
CA ILE A 150 -15.36 2.43 6.36
C ILE A 150 -14.24 2.31 7.39
N ILE A 151 -13.06 1.93 6.92
CA ILE A 151 -11.86 1.91 7.75
C ILE A 151 -11.40 3.36 7.99
N VAL A 152 -11.47 3.77 9.25
CA VAL A 152 -11.00 5.08 9.75
C VAL A 152 -9.55 4.92 10.21
N PRO A 153 -8.66 5.94 10.09
CA PRO A 153 -7.26 5.85 10.54
C PRO A 153 -7.12 5.38 12.00
N GLU A 154 -8.05 5.75 12.87
CA GLU A 154 -8.08 5.27 14.27
C GLU A 154 -8.13 3.75 14.43
N MET A 155 -8.57 3.00 13.41
CA MET A 155 -8.72 1.54 13.47
C MET A 155 -7.44 0.79 13.05
N VAL A 156 -6.42 1.49 12.55
CA VAL A 156 -5.18 0.88 12.05
C VAL A 156 -4.46 0.13 13.17
N GLY A 157 -4.07 -1.12 12.93
CA GLY A 157 -3.47 -2.00 13.94
C GLY A 157 -4.46 -2.76 14.82
N SER A 158 -5.78 -2.55 14.66
CA SER A 158 -6.78 -3.44 15.28
C SER A 158 -7.01 -4.71 14.45
N VAL A 159 -7.41 -5.79 15.13
CA VAL A 159 -7.88 -7.02 14.48
C VAL A 159 -9.40 -7.10 14.53
N VAL A 160 -10.03 -7.19 13.36
CA VAL A 160 -11.49 -7.20 13.21
C VAL A 160 -11.95 -8.50 12.59
N GLY A 161 -12.88 -9.19 13.25
CA GLY A 161 -13.54 -10.37 12.70
C GLY A 161 -14.75 -9.98 11.86
N VAL A 162 -14.62 -9.95 10.53
CA VAL A 162 -15.71 -9.59 9.61
C VAL A 162 -16.54 -10.84 9.26
N TYR A 163 -17.86 -10.77 9.45
CA TYR A 163 -18.76 -11.86 9.10
C TYR A 163 -18.96 -12.00 7.58
N ASN A 164 -18.74 -13.20 7.05
CA ASN A 164 -18.91 -13.50 5.62
C ASN A 164 -20.27 -14.15 5.27
N GLY A 165 -21.07 -14.54 6.27
CA GLY A 165 -22.30 -15.32 6.09
C GLY A 165 -22.27 -16.72 6.74
N LYS A 166 -21.08 -17.23 7.08
CA LYS A 166 -20.85 -18.52 7.74
C LYS A 166 -19.85 -18.42 8.88
N THR A 167 -18.74 -17.72 8.65
CA THR A 167 -17.62 -17.59 9.58
C THR A 167 -17.22 -16.11 9.76
N PHE A 168 -16.48 -15.84 10.82
CA PHE A 168 -15.82 -14.54 11.02
C PHE A 168 -14.39 -14.62 10.50
N ASN A 169 -14.11 -13.89 9.42
CA ASN A 169 -12.77 -13.76 8.87
C ASN A 169 -11.99 -12.73 9.68
N GLN A 170 -10.85 -13.11 10.23
CA GLN A 170 -10.00 -12.21 10.99
C GLN A 170 -9.19 -11.35 10.02
N VAL A 171 -9.38 -10.04 10.09
CA VAL A 171 -8.69 -9.05 9.26
C VAL A 171 -7.88 -8.14 10.17
N GLU A 172 -6.57 -8.18 10.00
CA GLU A 172 -5.66 -7.22 10.62
C GLU A 172 -5.62 -5.95 9.76
N ILE A 173 -6.01 -4.80 10.34
CA ILE A 173 -6.15 -3.56 9.60
C ILE A 173 -4.78 -2.94 9.38
N LYS A 174 -4.34 -2.96 8.12
CA LYS A 174 -3.14 -2.27 7.64
C LYS A 174 -3.47 -0.81 7.26
N PRO A 175 -2.49 0.11 7.31
CA PRO A 175 -2.72 1.50 6.91
C PRO A 175 -3.12 1.63 5.42
N GLU A 176 -2.67 0.70 4.57
CA GLU A 176 -3.05 0.62 3.15
C GLU A 176 -4.56 0.43 2.91
N MET A 177 -5.30 -0.01 3.93
CA MET A 177 -6.74 -0.29 3.85
C MET A 177 -7.61 0.93 4.17
N ILE A 178 -7.01 2.08 4.53
CA ILE A 178 -7.76 3.30 4.88
C ILE A 178 -8.65 3.73 3.70
N GLY A 179 -9.90 4.05 4.01
CA GLY A 179 -10.91 4.46 3.02
C GLY A 179 -11.67 3.30 2.37
N HIS A 180 -11.21 2.05 2.51
CA HIS A 180 -11.97 0.89 2.02
C HIS A 180 -13.09 0.47 2.99
N TYR A 181 -14.03 -0.32 2.49
CA TYR A 181 -15.07 -0.92 3.34
C TYR A 181 -14.60 -2.26 3.92
N LEU A 182 -14.94 -2.54 5.19
CA LEU A 182 -14.63 -3.82 5.84
C LEU A 182 -15.12 -5.05 5.03
N GLY A 183 -16.24 -4.90 4.33
CA GLY A 183 -16.81 -5.95 3.50
C GLY A 183 -15.97 -6.37 2.31
N GLU A 184 -15.00 -5.55 1.87
CA GLU A 184 -14.10 -5.84 0.74
C GLU A 184 -13.04 -6.88 1.11
N PHE A 185 -12.63 -6.93 2.39
CA PHE A 185 -11.60 -7.85 2.89
C PHE A 185 -12.15 -9.24 3.23
N SER A 186 -13.46 -9.43 3.14
CA SER A 186 -14.13 -10.69 3.47
C SER A 186 -14.90 -11.22 2.28
N LEU A 187 -14.33 -12.21 1.60
CA LEU A 187 -14.98 -12.95 0.52
C LEU A 187 -16.22 -13.70 1.05
N THR A 188 -17.36 -13.48 0.41
CA THR A 188 -18.63 -14.14 0.79
C THR A 188 -18.81 -15.50 0.15
N TYR A 189 -18.19 -15.70 -1.00
CA TYR A 189 -18.28 -16.92 -1.77
C TYR A 189 -16.90 -17.56 -1.88
N LYS A 190 -16.89 -18.85 -2.17
CA LYS A 190 -15.66 -19.55 -2.55
C LYS A 190 -15.49 -19.39 -4.06
N PRO A 191 -14.35 -18.89 -4.56
CA PRO A 191 -14.14 -18.77 -5.99
C PRO A 191 -14.27 -20.14 -6.65
N VAL A 192 -15.18 -20.24 -7.62
CA VAL A 192 -15.41 -21.48 -8.35
C VAL A 192 -14.28 -21.65 -9.36
N LYS A 193 -13.42 -22.64 -9.14
CA LYS A 193 -12.46 -23.08 -10.15
C LYS A 193 -13.12 -24.24 -10.90
N HIS A 194 -13.46 -24.02 -12.17
CA HIS A 194 -13.96 -25.09 -13.01
C HIS A 194 -12.84 -26.13 -13.19
N GLY A 195 -13.09 -27.35 -12.71
CA GLY A 195 -12.24 -28.49 -13.01
C GLY A 195 -12.46 -28.99 -14.43
N ARG A 196 -11.79 -30.08 -14.79
CA ARG A 196 -12.18 -30.84 -15.98
C ARG A 196 -13.64 -31.26 -15.80
N PRO A 197 -14.51 -31.07 -16.82
CA PRO A 197 -15.86 -31.59 -16.75
C PRO A 197 -15.79 -33.09 -16.46
N GLY A 198 -16.53 -33.55 -15.45
CA GLY A 198 -16.67 -34.98 -15.20
C GLY A 198 -17.30 -35.68 -16.41
N ILE A 199 -17.05 -36.97 -16.57
CA ILE A 199 -17.75 -37.78 -17.57
C ILE A 199 -19.26 -37.67 -17.26
N GLY A 200 -20.05 -37.17 -18.22
CA GLY A 200 -21.49 -36.91 -18.08
C GLY A 200 -21.87 -35.45 -17.77
N ALA A 201 -20.91 -34.56 -17.49
CA ALA A 201 -21.19 -33.14 -17.24
C ALA A 201 -21.39 -32.32 -18.52
N THR A 202 -20.80 -32.73 -19.64
CA THR A 202 -21.02 -32.12 -20.96
C THR A 202 -21.88 -33.01 -21.83
N HIS A 203 -22.72 -32.41 -22.69
CA HIS A 203 -23.62 -33.14 -23.58
C HIS A 203 -22.88 -34.14 -24.49
N SER A 204 -21.65 -33.82 -24.89
CA SER A 204 -20.78 -34.70 -25.69
C SER A 204 -20.22 -35.89 -24.91
N SER A 205 -19.95 -35.73 -23.61
CA SER A 205 -19.41 -36.79 -22.76
C SER A 205 -20.44 -37.83 -22.28
N ARG A 206 -21.74 -37.60 -22.52
CA ARG A 206 -22.82 -38.52 -22.12
C ARG A 206 -22.81 -39.83 -22.90
N PHE A 207 -22.27 -39.83 -24.11
CA PHE A 207 -22.32 -40.99 -25.02
C PHE A 207 -21.00 -41.77 -25.08
N ILE A 208 -20.03 -41.47 -24.18
CA ILE A 208 -18.79 -42.22 -24.12
C ILE A 208 -19.08 -43.51 -23.33
N PRO A 209 -19.01 -44.70 -23.95
CA PRO A 209 -19.22 -45.95 -23.22
C PRO A 209 -18.10 -46.15 -22.20
N LEU A 210 -18.48 -46.28 -20.92
CA LEU A 210 -17.56 -46.71 -19.87
C LEU A 210 -17.28 -48.21 -20.07
N LYS A 211 -16.00 -48.57 -20.10
CA LYS A 211 -15.54 -49.95 -20.21
C LYS A 211 -15.41 -50.60 -18.84
#